data_AF-Q2SHK9-F1
#
_entry.id   AF-Q2SHK9-F1
#
_cell.length_a   1.000
_cell.length_b   1.000
_cell.length_c   1.000
_cell.angle_alpha   90.00
_cell.angle_beta   90.00
_cell.angle_gamma   90.00
#
_symmetry.space_group_name_H-M   'P 1'
#
loop_
_entity.id
_entity.type
_entity.pdbx_description
1 polymer ?
#
loop_
_entity_poly.entity_id
_entity_poly.type
_entity_poly.pdbx_seq_one_letter_code
_entity_poly.pdbx_strand_id
1 'polypeptide(L)'
;MKKIDFDKALDIFFEKFMELNPAETLPEWFKDSTMYGGSIVEGRYWELSFMAHLKSSLGENECWEKDKDGRYRLVSYHPDTGEKRYIISGGGGEAVKLFTLRIDINSGEVSDISQRNFSEIDGDDLLSTN
;
A
#
# COMPACT_ATOMS: atom_id res chain seq x y z
N MET A 1 19.40 13.70 -4.55
CA MET A 1 18.77 13.30 -5.84
C MET A 1 17.49 12.49 -5.66
N LYS A 2 17.43 11.49 -4.78
CA LYS A 2 16.29 10.53 -4.69
C LYS A 2 14.89 11.07 -4.34
N LYS A 3 14.75 12.19 -3.60
CA LYS A 3 13.42 12.68 -3.15
C LYS A 3 12.62 13.31 -4.28
N ILE A 4 13.26 14.18 -5.08
CA ILE A 4 12.62 14.86 -6.22
C ILE A 4 12.13 13.85 -7.26
N ASP A 5 12.89 12.77 -7.49
CA ASP A 5 12.51 11.74 -8.45
C ASP A 5 11.32 10.90 -7.95
N PHE A 6 11.21 10.67 -6.63
CA PHE A 6 10.06 10.00 -6.03
C PHE A 6 8.80 10.86 -6.08
N ASP A 7 8.91 12.15 -5.74
CA ASP A 7 7.78 13.09 -5.77
C ASP A 7 7.21 13.19 -7.20
N LYS A 8 8.09 13.31 -8.22
CA LYS A 8 7.67 13.28 -9.63
C LYS A 8 7.02 11.96 -10.04
N ALA A 9 7.55 10.83 -9.58
CA ALA A 9 6.97 9.52 -9.88
C ALA A 9 5.58 9.39 -9.25
N LEU A 10 5.39 9.91 -8.04
CA LEU A 10 4.09 9.97 -7.38
C LEU A 10 3.09 10.82 -8.17
N ASP A 11 3.49 11.99 -8.66
CA ASP A 11 2.59 12.85 -9.45
C ASP A 11 2.07 12.12 -10.69
N ILE A 12 2.96 11.49 -11.47
CA ILE A 12 2.59 10.68 -12.65
C ILE A 12 1.71 9.49 -12.26
N PHE A 13 2.03 8.83 -11.14
CA PHE A 13 1.25 7.70 -10.64
C PHE A 13 -0.19 8.09 -10.28
N PHE A 14 -0.37 9.18 -9.53
CA PHE A 14 -1.70 9.67 -9.16
C PHE A 14 -2.47 10.16 -10.39
N GLU A 15 -1.82 10.90 -11.30
CA GLU A 15 -2.45 11.35 -12.54
C GLU A 15 -2.97 10.17 -13.34
N LYS A 16 -2.14 9.14 -13.55
CA LYS A 16 -2.54 7.97 -14.33
C LYS A 16 -3.61 7.13 -13.62
N PHE A 17 -3.54 7.02 -12.31
CA PHE A 17 -4.56 6.33 -11.53
C PHE A 17 -5.92 7.02 -11.66
N MET A 18 -5.96 8.35 -11.54
CA MET A 18 -7.20 9.13 -11.61
C MET A 18 -7.78 9.19 -13.03
N GLU A 19 -6.94 9.12 -14.06
CA GLU A 19 -7.38 8.97 -15.46
C GLU A 19 -8.16 7.65 -15.67
N LEU A 20 -7.67 6.56 -15.07
CA LEU A 20 -8.26 5.23 -15.19
C LEU A 20 -9.40 4.97 -14.19
N ASN A 21 -9.38 5.66 -13.04
CA ASN A 21 -10.31 5.49 -11.94
C ASN A 21 -10.81 6.85 -11.46
N PRO A 22 -11.80 7.44 -12.15
CA PRO A 22 -12.42 8.67 -11.69
C PRO A 22 -12.89 8.53 -10.24
N ALA A 23 -12.78 9.60 -9.44
CA ALA A 23 -13.05 9.56 -8.00
C ALA A 23 -14.42 8.95 -7.65
N GLU A 24 -15.43 9.21 -8.48
CA GLU A 24 -16.80 8.73 -8.31
C GLU A 24 -16.96 7.21 -8.51
N THR A 25 -15.97 6.55 -9.12
CA THR A 25 -15.95 5.10 -9.36
C THR A 25 -15.23 4.32 -8.27
N LEU A 26 -14.54 5.02 -7.37
CA LEU A 26 -13.83 4.38 -6.28
C LEU A 26 -14.80 3.97 -5.17
N PRO A 27 -14.67 2.76 -4.61
CA PRO A 27 -15.44 2.38 -3.43
C PRO A 27 -15.17 3.30 -2.25
N GLU A 28 -16.17 3.49 -1.39
CA GLU A 28 -16.06 4.33 -0.18
C GLU A 28 -14.89 3.90 0.71
N TRP A 29 -14.62 2.58 0.80
CA TRP A 29 -13.53 2.04 1.60
C TRP A 29 -12.13 2.43 1.08
N PHE A 30 -11.99 2.81 -0.19
CA PHE A 30 -10.68 2.99 -0.84
C PHE A 30 -9.85 4.06 -0.14
N LYS A 31 -10.43 5.22 0.15
CA LYS A 31 -9.70 6.32 0.78
C LYS A 31 -9.21 5.95 2.19
N ASP A 32 -10.02 5.19 2.91
CA ASP A 32 -9.85 4.97 4.34
C ASP A 32 -9.13 3.67 4.64
N SER A 33 -8.83 2.84 3.64
CA SER A 33 -8.23 1.50 3.82
C SER A 33 -7.06 1.24 2.87
N THR A 34 -6.57 2.26 2.16
CA THR A 34 -5.45 2.13 1.24
C THR A 34 -4.26 2.99 1.64
N MET A 35 -3.09 2.48 1.33
CA MET A 35 -1.82 3.18 1.40
C MET A 35 -1.10 3.07 0.06
N TYR A 36 -0.18 3.99 -0.18
CA TYR A 36 0.67 3.94 -1.37
C TYR A 36 2.15 3.88 -0.98
N GLY A 37 2.94 3.30 -1.88
CA GLY A 37 4.38 3.21 -1.71
C GLY A 37 5.03 2.74 -3.00
N GLY A 38 6.36 2.74 -3.02
CA GLY A 38 7.10 2.22 -4.15
C GLY A 38 8.58 2.13 -3.92
N SER A 39 9.25 1.56 -4.90
CA SER A 39 10.68 1.33 -4.89
C SER A 39 11.26 1.44 -6.29
N ILE A 40 12.55 1.74 -6.37
CA ILE A 40 13.29 1.66 -7.63
C ILE A 40 13.54 0.18 -7.95
N VAL A 41 13.10 -0.24 -9.13
CA VAL A 41 13.37 -1.56 -9.71
C VAL A 41 14.32 -1.41 -10.90
N GLU A 42 15.21 -2.39 -11.05
CA GLU A 42 16.20 -2.44 -12.14
C GLU A 42 17.11 -1.20 -12.23
N GLY A 43 17.22 -0.43 -11.14
CA GLY A 43 18.01 0.80 -11.08
C GLY A 43 17.49 1.96 -11.94
N ARG A 44 16.31 1.83 -12.56
CA ARG A 44 15.78 2.81 -13.53
C ARG A 44 14.32 3.16 -13.28
N TYR A 45 13.47 2.18 -13.01
CA TYR A 45 12.03 2.39 -12.97
C TYR A 45 11.56 2.55 -11.53
N TRP A 46 10.62 3.46 -11.31
CA TRP A 46 9.83 3.44 -10.10
C TRP A 46 8.66 2.49 -10.27
N GLU A 47 8.59 1.45 -9.44
CA GLU A 47 7.39 0.64 -9.29
C GLU A 47 6.60 1.21 -8.10
N LEU A 48 5.40 1.73 -8.38
CA LEU A 48 4.51 2.32 -7.39
C LEU A 48 3.25 1.49 -7.27
N SER A 49 2.66 1.45 -6.09
CA SER A 49 1.43 0.68 -5.85
C SER A 49 0.52 1.33 -4.82
N PHE A 50 -0.79 1.19 -5.05
CA PHE A 50 -1.80 1.23 -3.99
C PHE A 50 -1.94 -0.16 -3.39
N MET A 51 -1.99 -0.21 -2.06
CA MET A 51 -2.04 -1.44 -1.27
C MET A 51 -3.10 -1.31 -0.17
N ALA A 52 -3.74 -2.41 0.17
CA ALA A 52 -4.59 -2.52 1.35
C ALA A 52 -4.17 -3.75 2.18
N HIS A 53 -4.32 -3.68 3.50
CA HIS A 53 -4.07 -4.82 4.38
C HIS A 53 -5.39 -5.49 4.76
N LEU A 54 -5.44 -6.81 4.66
CA LEU A 54 -6.56 -7.60 5.12
C LEU A 54 -6.56 -7.70 6.66
N LYS A 55 -7.74 -7.61 7.27
CA LYS A 55 -7.94 -7.87 8.71
C LYS A 55 -7.63 -9.33 9.07
N SER A 56 -7.88 -10.25 8.14
CA SER A 56 -7.85 -11.71 8.34
C SER A 56 -6.47 -12.36 8.31
N SER A 57 -5.41 -11.60 8.02
CA SER A 57 -4.06 -12.12 7.83
C SER A 57 -3.15 -11.78 9.02
N LEU A 58 -3.61 -12.05 10.23
CA LEU A 58 -2.85 -11.85 11.47
C LEU A 58 -2.56 -13.21 12.12
N GLY A 59 -1.32 -13.43 12.55
CA GLY A 59 -1.01 -14.53 13.45
C GLY A 59 -1.77 -14.42 14.78
N GLU A 60 -1.85 -15.52 15.53
CA GLU A 60 -2.66 -15.66 16.76
C GLU A 60 -2.34 -14.65 17.88
N ASN A 61 -1.23 -13.91 17.77
CA ASN A 61 -0.84 -12.85 18.71
C ASN A 61 -0.41 -11.57 17.99
N GLU A 62 -0.86 -11.38 16.76
CA GLU A 62 -0.54 -10.22 15.96
C GLU A 62 -1.70 -9.24 15.90
N CYS A 63 -1.40 -7.96 15.92
CA CYS A 63 -2.36 -6.90 15.66
C CYS A 63 -1.70 -5.73 14.96
N TRP A 64 -2.53 -4.89 14.36
CA TRP A 64 -2.08 -3.62 13.81
C TRP A 64 -2.22 -2.53 14.87
N GLU A 65 -1.13 -1.82 15.12
CA GLU A 65 -1.14 -0.65 16.01
C GLU A 65 -0.70 0.60 15.26
N LYS A 66 -1.35 1.73 15.54
CA LYS A 66 -0.86 3.04 15.10
C LYS A 66 0.38 3.42 15.88
N ASP A 67 1.43 3.79 15.16
CA ASP A 67 2.58 4.44 15.76
C ASP A 67 2.30 5.92 16.04
N LYS A 68 3.31 6.60 16.60
CA LYS A 68 3.21 8.01 17.01
C LYS A 68 3.02 8.97 15.84
N ASP A 69 3.30 8.53 14.62
CA ASP A 69 3.16 9.29 13.38
C ASP A 69 1.86 8.91 12.64
N GLY A 70 0.98 8.13 13.28
CA GLY A 70 -0.30 7.68 12.73
C GLY A 70 -0.18 6.51 11.75
N ARG A 71 1.00 5.89 11.61
CA ARG A 71 1.21 4.79 10.66
C ARG A 71 0.90 3.46 11.34
N TYR A 72 0.18 2.58 10.65
CA TYR A 72 -0.06 1.24 11.14
C TYR A 72 1.21 0.38 11.05
N ARG A 73 1.55 -0.28 12.15
CA ARG A 73 2.64 -1.26 12.24
C ARG A 73 2.07 -2.58 12.73
N LEU A 74 2.51 -3.66 12.11
CA LEU A 74 2.22 -5.00 12.61
C LEU A 74 3.05 -5.25 13.86
N VAL A 75 2.37 -5.66 14.93
CA VAL A 75 2.94 -5.93 16.24
C VAL A 75 2.59 -7.35 16.61
N SER A 76 3.54 -8.10 17.14
CA SER A 76 3.31 -9.39 17.78
C SER A 76 3.57 -9.28 19.28
N TYR A 77 2.73 -9.94 20.08
CA TYR A 77 2.91 -10.09 21.51
C TYR A 77 3.40 -11.51 21.83
N HIS A 78 4.45 -11.62 22.64
CA HIS A 78 4.85 -12.92 23.17
C HIS A 78 3.74 -13.45 24.11
N PRO A 79 3.20 -14.67 23.89
CA PRO A 79 2.01 -15.14 24.59
C PRO A 79 2.19 -15.23 26.11
N ASP A 80 3.38 -15.61 26.59
CA ASP A 80 3.64 -15.80 28.02
C ASP A 80 4.12 -14.54 28.77
N THR A 81 4.77 -13.60 28.08
CA THR A 81 5.44 -12.45 28.72
C THR A 81 4.78 -11.12 28.39
N GLY A 82 3.90 -11.09 27.38
CA GLY A 82 3.32 -9.87 26.83
C GLY A 82 4.35 -8.96 26.15
N GLU A 83 5.58 -9.44 25.90
CA GLU A 83 6.63 -8.64 25.28
C GLU A 83 6.22 -8.25 23.85
N LYS A 84 6.23 -6.94 23.58
CA LYS A 84 5.84 -6.35 22.30
C LYS A 84 7.00 -6.38 21.31
N ARG A 85 6.78 -6.91 20.10
CA ARG A 85 7.75 -6.90 19.00
C ARG A 85 7.14 -6.31 17.74
N TYR A 86 7.88 -5.38 17.09
CA TYR A 86 7.50 -4.85 15.79
C TYR A 86 7.95 -5.81 14.69
N ILE A 87 7.04 -6.16 13.78
CA ILE A 87 7.37 -6.98 12.63
C ILE A 87 7.71 -6.03 11.47
N ILE A 88 9.01 -5.90 11.18
CA ILE A 88 9.56 -4.90 10.25
C ILE A 88 9.71 -5.45 8.81
N SER A 89 9.72 -6.76 8.62
CA SER A 89 9.73 -7.39 7.30
C SER A 89 9.19 -8.82 7.35
N GLY A 90 8.44 -9.24 6.33
CA GLY A 90 7.91 -10.61 6.19
C GLY A 90 6.71 -10.97 7.07
N GLY A 91 6.04 -9.99 7.68
CA GLY A 91 4.95 -10.22 8.62
C GLY A 91 3.58 -10.37 7.94
N GLY A 92 3.13 -11.62 7.82
CA GLY A 92 1.77 -12.08 8.14
C GLY A 92 0.57 -11.56 7.36
N GLY A 93 0.50 -10.26 7.11
CA GLY A 93 -0.60 -9.63 6.40
C GLY A 93 -0.28 -9.43 4.94
N GLU A 94 -0.80 -10.27 4.03
CA GLU A 94 -0.64 -10.06 2.60
C GLU A 94 -1.22 -8.68 2.24
N ALA A 95 -0.34 -7.71 2.01
CA ALA A 95 -0.74 -6.42 1.47
C ALA A 95 -1.21 -6.68 0.04
N VAL A 96 -2.50 -6.54 -0.18
CA VAL A 96 -3.09 -6.73 -1.49
C VAL A 96 -2.74 -5.52 -2.34
N LYS A 97 -1.91 -5.72 -3.37
CA LYS A 97 -1.69 -4.70 -4.41
C LYS A 97 -3.00 -4.51 -5.19
N LEU A 98 -3.57 -3.31 -5.09
CA LEU A 98 -4.82 -2.92 -5.75
C LEU A 98 -4.57 -2.35 -7.14
N PHE A 99 -3.52 -1.55 -7.26
CA PHE A 99 -3.10 -0.92 -8.49
C PHE A 99 -1.58 -0.78 -8.46
N THR A 100 -0.92 -1.14 -9.54
CA THR A 100 0.53 -1.07 -9.69
C THR A 100 0.86 -0.58 -11.09
N LEU A 101 1.91 0.22 -11.22
CA LEU A 101 2.51 0.55 -12.51
C LEU A 101 4.00 0.81 -12.35
N ARG A 102 4.69 0.88 -13.48
CA ARG A 102 6.09 1.29 -13.58
C ARG A 102 6.24 2.60 -14.32
N ILE A 103 7.18 3.41 -13.88
CA ILE A 103 7.47 4.73 -14.46
C ILE A 103 8.96 4.83 -14.72
N ASP A 104 9.34 5.15 -15.95
CA ASP A 104 10.67 5.68 -16.24
C ASP A 104 10.67 7.19 -15.99
N ILE A 105 11.37 7.63 -14.94
CA ILE A 105 11.36 9.05 -14.55
C ILE A 105 12.06 9.97 -15.55
N ASN A 106 12.91 9.42 -16.43
CA ASN A 106 13.63 10.21 -17.42
C ASN A 106 12.75 10.53 -18.63
N SER A 107 11.88 9.61 -19.04
CA SER A 107 10.97 9.78 -20.17
C SER A 107 9.54 10.13 -19.76
N GLY A 108 9.15 9.86 -18.51
CA GLY A 108 7.77 9.92 -18.04
C GLY A 108 6.90 8.76 -18.55
N GLU A 109 7.49 7.75 -19.18
CA GLU A 109 6.76 6.62 -19.75
C GLU A 109 6.20 5.72 -18.65
N VAL A 110 4.93 5.33 -18.81
CA VAL A 110 4.23 4.41 -17.91
C VAL A 110 4.10 3.04 -18.58
N SER A 111 4.45 1.99 -17.85
CA SER A 111 4.35 0.59 -18.29
C SER A 111 3.86 -0.33 -17.16
N ASP A 112 3.62 -1.60 -17.50
CA ASP A 112 3.27 -2.67 -16.56
C ASP A 112 2.11 -2.34 -15.60
N ILE A 113 1.08 -1.65 -16.12
CA ILE A 113 -0.11 -1.30 -15.35
C ILE A 113 -0.88 -2.57 -15.01
N SER A 114 -1.11 -2.79 -13.72
CA SER A 114 -1.90 -3.89 -13.17
C SER A 114 -2.92 -3.32 -12.20
N GLN A 115 -4.18 -3.75 -12.34
CA GLN A 115 -5.28 -3.28 -11.51
C GLN A 115 -6.16 -4.46 -11.10
N ARG A 116 -6.43 -4.59 -9.81
CA ARG A 116 -7.47 -5.48 -9.30
C ARG A 116 -8.84 -4.85 -9.47
N ASN A 117 -9.85 -5.68 -9.66
CA ASN A 117 -11.23 -5.25 -9.66
C ASN A 117 -11.65 -4.88 -8.23
N PHE A 118 -11.89 -3.60 -7.96
CA PHE A 118 -12.24 -3.14 -6.62
C PHE A 118 -13.60 -3.66 -6.13
N SER A 119 -14.50 -4.05 -7.05
CA SER A 119 -15.81 -4.61 -6.69
C SER A 119 -15.75 -6.03 -6.12
N GLU A 120 -14.61 -6.72 -6.28
CA GLU A 120 -14.38 -8.07 -5.74
C GLU A 120 -13.82 -8.04 -4.31
N ILE A 121 -13.60 -6.85 -3.75
CA ILE A 121 -13.00 -6.66 -2.43
C ILE A 121 -14.07 -6.13 -1.48
N ASP A 122 -14.33 -6.89 -0.41
CA ASP A 122 -15.15 -6.40 0.69
C ASP A 122 -14.33 -5.43 1.54
N GLY A 123 -14.79 -4.17 1.63
CA GLY A 123 -14.14 -3.15 2.44
C GLY A 123 -14.14 -3.48 3.93
N ASP A 124 -15.11 -4.27 4.40
CA ASP A 124 -15.17 -4.72 5.80
C ASP A 124 -14.06 -5.73 6.14
N ASP A 125 -13.41 -6.32 5.14
CA ASP A 125 -12.23 -7.17 5.33
C ASP A 125 -10.93 -6.37 5.37
N LEU A 126 -10.96 -5.05 5.16
CA LEU A 126 -9.77 -4.20 5.10
C LEU A 126 -9.52 -3.41 6.38
N LEU A 127 -8.25 -3.25 6.74
CA LEU A 127 -7.87 -2.40 7.84
C LEU A 127 -8.00 -0.94 7.45
N SER A 128 -8.76 -0.19 8.24
CA SER A 128 -8.78 1.25 8.07
C SER A 128 -7.42 1.85 8.43
N THR A 129 -6.94 2.77 7.60
CA THR A 129 -5.71 3.53 7.72
C THR A 129 -5.92 4.91 8.37
N ASN A 130 -7.17 5.31 8.67
CA ASN A 130 -7.52 6.61 9.30
C ASN A 130 -7.66 6.54 10.81
#